data_AF-A0A4Y2I2P8-F1
#
_entry.id   AF-A0A4Y2I2P8-F1
#
_cell.length_a   1.000
_cell.length_b   1.000
_cell.length_c   1.000
_cell.angle_alpha   90.00
_cell.angle_beta   90.00
_cell.angle_gamma   90.00
#
_symmetry.space_group_name_H-M   'P 1'
#
loop_
_entity.id
_entity.type
_entity.pdbx_description
1 polymer ?
#
loop_
_entity_poly.entity_id
_entity_poly.type
_entity_poly.pdbx_seq_one_letter_code
_entity_poly.pdbx_strand_id
1 'polypeptide(L)'
;MIANLFEDLETSTDHIIVFLDNLISRNNFCEIRLSDFSFQNKSHPGFMIKELFEETLYKEFQDYHIIATNASKSQSFTSNEGISSLHSFIYRIHSINYTATAEGLAIRQTLVELSVTE
;
A
#
# COMPACT_ATOMS: atom_id res chain seq x y z
N MET A 1 -5.58 -6.97 21.39
CA MET A 1 -4.31 -6.54 22.01
C MET A 1 -3.47 -5.83 20.95
N ILE A 2 -3.92 -4.66 20.48
CA ILE A 2 -3.26 -3.84 19.42
C ILE A 2 -2.78 -2.48 19.99
N ALA A 3 -3.16 -2.16 21.24
CA ALA A 3 -2.97 -0.85 21.84
C ALA A 3 -1.49 -0.43 22.03
N ASN A 4 -0.55 -1.38 22.03
CA ASN A 4 0.86 -1.10 22.36
C ASN A 4 1.78 -1.01 21.13
N LEU A 5 1.26 -1.12 19.90
CA LEU A 5 2.10 -1.02 18.69
C LEU A 5 2.36 0.45 18.26
N PHE A 6 1.57 1.39 18.80
CA PHE A 6 1.59 2.79 18.41
C PHE A 6 2.26 3.73 19.43
N GLU A 7 2.72 3.23 20.59
CA GLU A 7 3.37 4.07 21.61
C GLU A 7 4.71 4.67 21.14
N ASP A 8 5.41 4.00 20.23
CA ASP A 8 6.70 4.47 19.70
C ASP A 8 6.58 5.36 18.45
N LEU A 9 5.37 5.50 17.89
CA LEU A 9 5.11 6.48 16.84
C LEU A 9 4.58 7.74 17.51
N GLU A 10 5.39 8.80 17.50
CA GLU A 10 5.04 10.16 17.92
C GLU A 10 3.99 10.79 16.97
N THR A 11 2.90 10.07 16.70
CA THR A 11 1.78 10.49 15.88
C THR A 11 0.73 11.08 16.79
N SER A 12 0.59 12.41 16.73
CA SER A 12 -0.60 13.11 17.22
C SER A 12 -1.86 12.29 16.86
N THR A 13 -2.73 12.05 17.82
CA THR A 13 -4.00 11.31 17.66
C THR A 13 -4.87 11.86 16.52
N ASP A 14 -4.64 13.09 16.08
CA ASP A 14 -5.32 13.74 14.96
C ASP A 14 -4.85 13.26 13.57
N HIS A 15 -3.83 12.38 13.51
CA HIS A 15 -3.27 11.82 12.27
C HIS A 15 -3.48 10.31 12.13
N ILE A 16 -4.26 9.70 13.04
CA ILE A 16 -4.59 8.28 12.95
C ILE A 16 -5.53 8.10 11.75
N ILE A 17 -5.03 7.46 10.70
CA ILE A 17 -5.86 6.98 9.60
C ILE A 17 -6.65 5.80 10.14
N VAL A 18 -7.90 6.07 10.53
CA VAL A 18 -8.82 5.03 10.97
C VAL A 18 -9.26 4.25 9.73
N PHE A 19 -8.80 3.01 9.62
CA PHE A 19 -9.31 2.07 8.62
C PHE A 19 -10.78 1.78 8.93
N LEU A 20 -11.62 1.73 7.90
CA LEU A 20 -13.04 1.42 8.05
C LEU A 20 -13.17 -0.02 8.59
N ASP A 21 -13.78 -0.18 9.78
CA ASP A 21 -13.92 -1.47 10.48
C ASP A 21 -14.52 -2.60 9.60
N ASN A 22 -15.30 -2.22 8.59
CA ASN A 22 -16.00 -3.15 7.70
C ASN A 22 -15.05 -3.94 6.77
N LEU A 23 -13.85 -3.42 6.47
CA LEU A 23 -12.85 -4.12 5.64
C LEU A 23 -12.16 -5.28 6.39
N ILE A 24 -12.15 -5.23 7.72
CA ILE A 24 -11.51 -6.23 8.60
C ILE A 24 -12.49 -7.36 8.97
N SER A 25 -13.75 -7.28 8.53
CA SER A 25 -14.82 -8.20 8.98
C SER A 25 -14.75 -9.62 8.40
N ARG A 26 -13.91 -9.89 7.40
CA ARG A 26 -13.58 -11.25 6.98
C ARG A 26 -12.17 -11.60 7.49
N ASN A 27 -12.11 -12.51 8.46
CA ASN A 27 -10.92 -13.15 9.04
C ASN A 27 -10.04 -13.90 8.01
N ASN A 28 -9.75 -13.31 6.86
CA ASN A 28 -8.84 -13.85 5.88
C ASN A 28 -7.47 -13.21 6.11
N PHE A 29 -6.84 -13.58 7.22
CA PHE A 29 -5.42 -13.25 7.43
C PHE A 29 -4.61 -13.97 6.36
N CYS A 30 -4.13 -13.24 5.35
CA CYS A 30 -3.17 -13.72 4.38
C CYS A 30 -1.77 -13.35 4.89
N GLU A 31 -1.01 -14.32 5.38
CA GLU A 31 0.39 -14.10 5.72
C GLU A 31 1.20 -14.06 4.43
N ILE A 32 1.72 -12.89 4.08
CA ILE A 32 2.58 -12.70 2.91
C ILE A 32 4.04 -12.69 3.39
N ARG A 33 4.78 -13.74 3.07
CA ARG A 33 6.21 -13.83 3.34
C ARG A 33 7.00 -13.45 2.10
N LEU A 34 7.66 -12.29 2.14
CA LEU A 34 8.46 -11.81 1.02
C LEU A 34 9.60 -12.77 0.63
N SER A 35 10.08 -13.60 1.57
CA SER A 35 11.08 -14.64 1.32
C SER A 35 10.62 -15.73 0.35
N ASP A 36 9.31 -15.92 0.24
CA ASP A 36 8.74 -17.02 -0.55
C ASP A 36 8.69 -16.64 -2.03
N PHE A 37 8.88 -15.35 -2.34
CA PHE A 37 8.86 -14.82 -3.69
C PHE A 37 10.25 -14.71 -4.32
N SER A 38 10.45 -15.43 -5.42
CA SER A 38 11.70 -15.45 -6.17
C SER A 38 12.10 -14.09 -6.74
N PHE A 39 11.15 -13.20 -7.02
CA PHE A 39 11.42 -11.84 -7.51
C PHE A 39 12.15 -10.95 -6.49
N GLN A 40 12.19 -11.33 -5.20
CA GLN A 40 12.98 -10.64 -4.17
C GLN A 40 14.46 -11.04 -4.15
N ASN A 41 14.83 -12.14 -4.82
CA ASN A 41 16.20 -12.61 -4.82
C ASN A 41 17.07 -11.70 -5.70
N LYS A 42 17.95 -10.93 -5.05
CA LYS A 42 18.88 -9.96 -5.65
C LYS A 42 19.91 -10.57 -6.60
N SER A 43 20.00 -11.90 -6.66
CA SER A 43 20.86 -12.63 -7.61
C SER A 43 20.24 -12.68 -9.01
N HIS A 44 18.92 -12.50 -9.13
CA HIS A 44 18.25 -12.51 -10.42
C HIS A 44 18.59 -11.25 -11.22
N PRO A 45 18.78 -11.38 -12.55
CA PRO A 45 18.88 -10.23 -13.43
C PRO A 45 17.63 -9.35 -13.32
N GLY A 46 17.82 -8.02 -13.31
CA GLY A 46 16.72 -7.07 -13.16
C GLY A 46 15.60 -7.23 -14.19
N PHE A 47 15.92 -7.70 -15.42
CA PHE A 47 14.92 -7.96 -16.45
C PHE A 47 13.98 -9.14 -16.10
N MET A 48 14.45 -10.12 -15.32
CA MET A 48 13.64 -11.28 -14.90
C MET A 48 12.71 -10.95 -13.73
N ILE A 49 13.03 -9.92 -12.93
CA ILE A 49 12.23 -9.55 -11.76
C ILE A 49 10.78 -9.25 -12.17
N LYS A 50 10.59 -8.58 -13.32
CA LYS A 50 9.26 -8.27 -13.84
C LYS A 50 8.46 -9.54 -14.16
N GLU A 51 9.05 -10.47 -14.91
CA GLU A 51 8.37 -11.73 -15.29
C GLU A 51 8.02 -12.57 -14.06
N LEU A 52 8.94 -12.70 -13.11
CA LEU A 52 8.72 -13.42 -11.86
C LEU A 52 7.62 -12.77 -11.01
N PHE A 53 7.58 -11.44 -10.97
CA PHE A 53 6.53 -10.70 -10.26
C PHE A 53 5.16 -10.93 -10.91
N GLU A 54 5.05 -10.77 -12.23
CA GLU A 54 3.79 -10.99 -12.97
C GLU A 54 3.31 -12.44 -12.84
N GLU A 55 4.23 -13.42 -12.89
CA GLU A 55 3.92 -14.84 -12.68
C GLU A 55 3.39 -15.10 -11.27
N THR A 56 4.00 -14.52 -10.22
CA THR A 56 3.50 -14.64 -8.85
C THR A 56 2.12 -14.01 -8.71
N LEU A 57 1.89 -12.82 -9.25
CA LEU A 57 0.58 -12.16 -9.21
C LEU A 57 -0.49 -13.04 -9.86
N TYR A 58 -0.18 -13.64 -11.02
CA TYR A 58 -1.11 -14.52 -11.70
C TYR A 58 -1.38 -15.82 -10.94
N LYS A 59 -0.37 -16.45 -10.34
CA LYS A 59 -0.55 -17.75 -9.67
C LYS A 59 -1.17 -17.65 -8.29
N GLU A 60 -0.75 -16.66 -7.51
CA GLU A 60 -1.08 -16.58 -6.08
C GLU A 60 -2.15 -15.53 -5.78
N PHE A 61 -2.30 -14.54 -6.66
CA PHE A 61 -3.17 -13.37 -6.43
C PHE A 61 -4.21 -13.13 -7.53
N GLN A 62 -4.49 -14.11 -8.41
CA GLN A 62 -5.47 -13.96 -9.50
C GLN A 62 -6.86 -13.52 -9.05
N ASP A 63 -7.29 -13.94 -7.87
CA ASP A 63 -8.63 -13.66 -7.33
C ASP A 63 -8.65 -12.39 -6.46
N TYR A 64 -7.53 -11.64 -6.41
CA TYR A 64 -7.36 -10.45 -5.59
C TYR A 64 -7.27 -9.18 -6.44
N HIS A 65 -7.83 -8.10 -5.92
CA HIS A 65 -7.59 -6.76 -6.44
C HIS A 65 -6.25 -6.24 -5.90
N ILE A 66 -5.23 -6.22 -6.77
CA ILE A 66 -3.90 -5.73 -6.42
C ILE A 66 -3.83 -4.23 -6.65
N ILE A 67 -3.32 -3.52 -5.64
CA ILE A 67 -3.14 -2.08 -5.70
C ILE A 67 -1.78 -1.74 -5.15
N ALA A 68 -0.98 -1.05 -5.95
CA ALA A 68 0.30 -0.52 -5.55
C ALA A 68 0.13 0.95 -5.18
N THR A 69 0.52 1.31 -3.97
CA THR A 69 0.55 2.70 -3.51
C THR A 69 1.96 3.11 -3.18
N ASN A 70 2.29 4.36 -3.44
CA ASN A 70 3.59 4.92 -3.12
C ASN A 70 3.44 6.37 -2.65
N ALA A 71 4.39 6.85 -1.86
CA ALA A 71 4.51 8.25 -1.54
C ALA A 71 5.95 8.71 -1.58
N SER A 72 6.12 9.97 -1.96
CA SER A 72 7.42 10.60 -2.07
C SER A 72 7.39 11.98 -1.44
N LYS A 73 8.51 12.37 -0.84
CA LYS A 73 8.69 13.68 -0.24
C LYS A 73 9.90 14.36 -0.87
N SER A 74 9.67 15.58 -1.34
CA SER A 74 10.73 16.51 -1.75
C SER A 74 10.81 17.66 -0.74
N GLN A 75 11.75 18.59 -0.98
CA GLN A 75 11.87 19.80 -0.16
C GLN A 75 10.64 20.72 -0.25
N SER A 76 9.94 20.71 -1.39
CA SER A 76 8.88 21.67 -1.69
C SER A 76 7.48 21.08 -1.66
N PHE A 77 7.35 19.75 -1.76
CA PHE A 77 6.06 19.08 -1.80
C PHE A 77 6.16 17.61 -1.38
N THR A 78 5.02 17.07 -0.96
CA THR A 78 4.82 15.63 -0.79
C THR A 78 3.85 15.17 -1.87
N SER A 79 4.10 14.02 -2.47
CA SER A 79 3.21 13.42 -3.47
C SER A 79 2.86 12.00 -3.05
N ASN A 80 1.69 11.56 -3.50
CA ASN A 80 1.31 10.18 -3.40
C ASN A 80 0.71 9.71 -4.73
N GLU A 81 0.80 8.41 -4.95
CA GLU A 81 0.31 7.76 -6.15
C GLU A 81 -0.23 6.40 -5.80
N GLY A 82 -1.22 5.97 -6.58
CA GLY A 82 -1.83 4.66 -6.48
C GLY A 82 -2.11 4.14 -7.87
N ILE A 83 -1.88 2.85 -8.09
CA ILE A 83 -2.18 2.18 -9.36
C ILE A 83 -2.75 0.79 -9.13
N SER A 84 -3.80 0.48 -9.88
CA SER A 84 -4.47 -0.81 -9.94
C SER A 84 -4.80 -1.14 -11.39
N SER A 85 -5.38 -2.31 -11.65
CA SER A 85 -5.90 -2.66 -12.97
C SER A 85 -7.09 -1.82 -13.43
N LEU A 86 -7.79 -1.14 -12.51
CA LEU A 86 -9.02 -0.38 -12.78
C LEU A 86 -8.79 1.13 -12.78
N HIS A 87 -7.92 1.62 -11.89
CA HIS A 87 -7.69 3.05 -11.69
C HIS A 87 -6.25 3.35 -11.33
N SER A 88 -5.80 4.55 -11.70
CA SER A 88 -4.51 5.12 -11.30
C SER A 88 -4.69 6.58 -10.93
N PHE A 89 -4.05 7.03 -9.86
CA PHE A 89 -4.04 8.43 -9.46
C PHE A 89 -2.66 8.90 -9.04
N ILE A 90 -2.46 10.21 -9.13
CA ILE A 90 -1.30 10.93 -8.60
C ILE A 90 -1.80 12.23 -7.99
N TYR A 91 -1.55 12.46 -6.69
CA TYR A 91 -1.86 13.73 -6.04
C TYR A 91 -0.61 14.40 -5.50
N ARG A 92 -0.60 15.73 -5.60
CA ARG A 92 0.31 16.58 -4.85
C ARG A 92 -0.41 17.07 -3.62
N ILE A 93 0.22 16.87 -2.48
CA ILE A 93 -0.27 17.32 -1.20
C ILE A 93 0.68 18.42 -0.72
N HIS A 94 0.14 19.42 -0.03
CA HIS A 94 0.96 20.41 0.67
C HIS A 94 2.01 19.66 1.51
N SER A 95 3.21 20.21 1.69
CA SER A 95 4.30 19.50 2.39
C SER A 95 3.82 18.96 3.74
N ILE A 96 3.51 17.66 3.77
CA ILE A 96 3.23 16.96 5.01
C ILE A 96 4.59 16.58 5.57
N ASN A 97 4.77 16.77 6.88
CA ASN A 97 6.07 16.59 7.52
C ASN A 97 6.60 15.15 7.42
N TYR A 98 5.75 14.16 7.12
CA TYR A 98 6.12 12.75 7.10
C TYR A 98 5.61 12.02 5.86
N THR A 99 6.50 11.28 5.20
CA THR A 99 6.16 10.39 4.07
C THR A 99 5.11 9.35 4.47
N ALA A 100 5.18 8.83 5.69
CA ALA A 100 4.21 7.86 6.23
C ALA A 100 2.75 8.35 6.15
N THR A 101 2.51 9.64 6.41
CA THR A 101 1.15 10.20 6.28
C THR A 101 0.68 10.21 4.84
N ALA A 102 1.56 10.49 3.87
CA ALA A 102 1.22 10.47 2.45
C ALA A 102 0.98 9.04 1.93
N GLU A 103 1.72 8.05 2.45
CA GLU A 103 1.48 6.63 2.16
C GLU A 103 0.10 6.20 2.67
N GLY A 104 -0.21 6.52 3.93
CA GLY A 104 -1.52 6.19 4.48
C GLY A 104 -2.66 6.90 3.73
N LEU A 105 -2.45 8.14 3.27
CA LEU A 105 -3.41 8.84 2.41
C LEU A 105 -3.57 8.15 1.05
N ALA A 106 -2.50 7.60 0.47
CA ALA A 106 -2.59 6.82 -0.77
C ALA A 106 -3.47 5.58 -0.57
N ILE A 107 -3.22 4.82 0.50
CA ILE A 107 -4.00 3.64 0.85
C ILE A 107 -5.48 4.01 1.07
N ARG A 108 -5.75 5.07 1.83
CA ARG A 108 -7.12 5.54 2.08
C ARG A 108 -7.83 5.92 0.76
N GLN A 109 -7.16 6.68 -0.09
CA GLN A 109 -7.72 7.14 -1.36
C GLN A 109 -8.04 5.96 -2.27
N THR A 110 -7.10 5.03 -2.40
CA THR A 110 -7.29 3.77 -3.09
C THR A 110 -8.53 3.01 -2.60
N LEU A 111 -8.69 2.85 -1.28
CA LEU A 111 -9.83 2.11 -0.71
C LEU A 111 -11.17 2.81 -1.00
N VAL A 112 -11.19 4.14 -0.95
CA VAL A 112 -12.38 4.92 -1.31
C VAL A 112 -12.72 4.71 -2.78
N GLU A 113 -11.74 4.77 -3.69
CA GLU A 113 -11.97 4.56 -5.12
C GLU A 113 -12.49 3.14 -5.43
N LEU A 114 -11.96 2.12 -4.76
CA LEU A 114 -12.52 0.76 -4.86
C LEU A 114 -13.98 0.70 -4.41
N SER A 115 -14.32 1.34 -3.30
CA SER A 115 -15.67 1.30 -2.73
C SER A 115 -16.74 1.97 -3.60
N VAL A 116 -16.35 2.84 -4.53
CA VAL A 116 -17.26 3.51 -5.47
C VAL A 116 -17.58 2.62 -6.68
N THR A 117 -16.89 1.49 -6.84
CA THR A 117 -16.99 0.61 -8.02
C THR A 117 -17.97 -0.56 -7.87
N GLU A 118 -18.83 -0.56 -6.84
CA GLU A 118 -19.96 -1.49 -6.68
C GLU A 118 -21.33 -0.85 -6.99
#